data_AF-A0A6V7KUP9-F1
#
_entry.id   AF-A0A6V7KUP9-F1
#
_cell.length_a   1.000
_cell.length_b   1.000
_cell.length_c   1.000
_cell.angle_alpha   90.00
_cell.angle_beta   90.00
_cell.angle_gamma   90.00
#
_symmetry.space_group_name_H-M   'P 1'
#
loop_
_entity.id
_entity.type
_entity.pdbx_description
1 polymer ?
#
loop_
_entity_poly.entity_id
_entity_poly.type
_entity_poly.pdbx_seq_one_letter_code
_entity_poly.pdbx_strand_id
1 'polypeptide(L)'
;QKPRYVRINTLVMSVEDAIEGFKEDGYELLPRAKNYREFLDVVSTLANISYPAFIQDFHVDELFAFPPGTQFYNHPGYKSGAIVLQDK
;
A
#
# COMPACT_ATOMS: atom_id res chain seq x y z
N GLN A 1 12.12 -7.33 -8.92
CA GLN A 1 11.31 -6.10 -9.13
C GLN A 1 11.11 -5.44 -7.77
N LYS A 2 11.06 -4.11 -7.67
CA LYS A 2 10.92 -3.41 -6.38
C LYS A 2 9.44 -3.14 -6.06
N PRO A 3 8.97 -3.41 -4.83
CA PRO A 3 7.62 -3.07 -4.41
C PRO A 3 7.42 -1.55 -4.44
N ARG A 4 6.17 -1.10 -4.58
CA ARG A 4 5.83 0.33 -4.55
C ARG A 4 5.32 0.68 -3.16
N TYR A 5 6.00 1.60 -2.48
CA TYR A 5 5.51 2.10 -1.19
C TYR A 5 4.68 3.36 -1.39
N VAL A 6 3.55 3.40 -0.69
CA VAL A 6 2.60 4.52 -0.69
C VAL A 6 2.41 4.95 0.76
N ARG A 7 2.75 6.19 1.06
CA ARG A 7 2.51 6.79 2.36
C ARG A 7 1.19 7.56 2.32
N ILE A 8 0.35 7.40 3.33
CA ILE A 8 -0.87 8.17 3.53
C ILE A 8 -0.52 9.45 4.28
N ASN A 9 -1.04 10.57 3.77
CA ASN A 9 -0.93 11.86 4.41
C ASN A 9 -2.09 12.04 5.40
N THR A 10 -1.83 11.73 6.67
CA THR A 10 -2.82 11.81 7.75
C THR A 10 -3.30 13.22 8.08
N LEU A 11 -2.69 14.26 7.51
CA LEU A 11 -3.20 15.64 7.55
C LEU A 11 -4.39 15.86 6.62
N VAL A 12 -4.59 14.98 5.64
CA VAL A 12 -5.62 15.11 4.58
C VAL A 12 -6.66 13.97 4.65
N MET A 13 -6.24 12.76 5.02
CA MET A 13 -7.08 11.55 4.98
C MET A 13 -6.65 10.58 6.08
N SER A 14 -7.59 9.92 6.76
CA SER A 14 -7.24 8.91 7.75
C SER A 14 -6.68 7.63 7.08
N VAL A 15 -5.97 6.80 7.85
CA VAL A 15 -5.44 5.53 7.34
C VAL A 15 -6.58 4.58 7.00
N GLU A 16 -7.65 4.61 7.79
CA GLU A 16 -8.87 3.83 7.60
C GLU A 16 -9.58 4.22 6.30
N ASP A 17 -9.78 5.52 6.06
CA ASP A 17 -10.39 6.01 4.81
C ASP A 17 -9.55 5.63 3.59
N ALA A 18 -8.22 5.67 3.72
CA ALA A 18 -7.32 5.23 2.65
C ALA A 18 -7.44 3.72 2.38
N ILE A 19 -7.55 2.90 3.42
CA ILE A 19 -7.76 1.45 3.29
C ILE A 19 -9.10 1.18 2.59
N GLU A 20 -10.17 1.87 2.98
CA GLU A 20 -11.48 1.75 2.34
C GLU A 20 -11.44 2.19 0.88
N GLY A 21 -10.80 3.32 0.58
CA GLY A 21 -10.62 3.81 -0.79
C GLY A 21 -9.89 2.80 -1.68
N PHE A 22 -8.79 2.20 -1.21
CA PHE A 22 -8.09 1.16 -1.97
C PHE A 22 -8.92 -0.10 -2.16
N LYS A 23 -9.79 -0.46 -1.20
CA LYS A 23 -10.74 -1.57 -1.38
C LYS A 23 -11.80 -1.25 -2.43
N GLU A 24 -12.30 -0.02 -2.48
CA GLU A 24 -13.22 0.44 -3.53
C GLU A 24 -12.57 0.44 -4.92
N ASP A 25 -11.26 0.73 -4.99
CA ASP A 25 -10.46 0.59 -6.21
C ASP A 25 -10.21 -0.86 -6.64
N GLY A 26 -10.67 -1.83 -5.83
CA GLY A 26 -10.58 -3.26 -6.08
C GLY A 26 -9.34 -3.94 -5.49
N TYR A 27 -8.55 -3.26 -4.66
CA TYR A 27 -7.42 -3.88 -3.96
C TYR A 27 -7.86 -4.58 -2.66
N GLU A 28 -7.26 -5.73 -2.36
CA GLU A 28 -7.48 -6.41 -1.09
C GLU A 28 -6.36 -6.11 -0.08
N LEU A 29 -6.75 -5.72 1.13
CA LEU A 29 -5.81 -5.55 2.24
C LEU A 29 -5.43 -6.92 2.82
N LEU A 30 -4.15 -7.27 2.71
CA LEU A 30 -3.59 -8.47 3.33
C LEU A 30 -3.43 -8.30 4.84
N PRO A 31 -3.45 -9.40 5.61
CA PRO A 31 -3.20 -9.36 7.05
C PRO A 31 -1.83 -8.75 7.36
N ARG A 32 -1.76 -7.95 8.42
CA ARG A 32 -0.49 -7.41 8.92
C ARG A 32 0.43 -8.56 9.33
N ALA A 33 1.67 -8.52 8.86
CA ALA A 33 2.67 -9.52 9.20
C ALA A 33 3.00 -9.48 10.70
N LYS A 34 3.25 -10.65 11.31
CA LYS A 34 3.56 -10.75 12.75
C LYS A 34 4.99 -10.35 13.06
N ASN A 35 5.87 -10.44 12.08
CA ASN A 35 7.27 -10.05 12.19
C ASN A 35 7.78 -9.47 10.88
N TYR A 36 8.92 -8.77 10.95
CA TYR A 36 9.51 -8.11 9.79
C TYR A 36 9.91 -9.08 8.67
N ARG A 37 10.30 -10.32 9.00
CA ARG A 37 10.69 -11.31 7.99
C ARG A 37 9.48 -11.77 7.16
N GLU A 38 8.38 -12.10 7.84
CA GLU A 38 7.10 -12.43 7.21
C GLU A 38 6.60 -11.27 6.34
N PHE A 39 6.77 -10.02 6.80
CA PHE A 39 6.45 -8.85 5.99
C PHE A 39 7.26 -8.82 4.68
N LEU A 40 8.57 -9.02 4.73
CA LEU A 40 9.42 -9.05 3.54
C LEU A 40 9.02 -10.20 2.60
N ASP A 41 8.71 -11.37 3.15
CA ASP A 41 8.25 -12.51 2.38
C ASP A 41 6.93 -12.18 1.66
N VAL A 42 5.94 -11.60 2.35
CA VAL A 42 4.67 -11.18 1.74
C VAL A 42 4.88 -10.10 0.67
N VAL A 43 5.68 -9.07 0.96
CA VAL A 43 5.99 -8.02 -0.02
C VAL A 43 6.66 -8.58 -1.28
N SER A 44 7.50 -9.61 -1.12
CA SER A 44 8.15 -10.28 -2.25
C SER A 44 7.16 -11.12 -3.09
N THR A 45 6.10 -11.63 -2.48
CA THR A 45 5.08 -12.45 -3.15
C THR A 45 3.90 -11.65 -3.69
N LEU A 46 3.74 -10.37 -3.32
CA LEU A 46 2.69 -9.48 -3.83
C LEU A 46 2.54 -9.51 -5.36
N ALA A 47 3.66 -9.61 -6.10
CA ALA A 47 3.66 -9.69 -7.57
C ALA A 47 3.07 -10.99 -8.12
N ASN A 48 3.03 -12.06 -7.31
CA ASN A 48 2.60 -13.41 -7.68
C ASN A 48 1.16 -13.70 -7.21
N ILE A 49 0.52 -12.78 -6.49
CA ILE A 49 -0.87 -12.91 -6.06
C ILE A 49 -1.77 -12.69 -7.29
N SER A 50 -2.77 -13.56 -7.46
CA SER A 50 -3.66 -13.54 -8.63
C SER A 50 -4.66 -12.39 -8.66
N TYR A 51 -4.73 -11.62 -7.57
CA TYR A 51 -5.61 -10.47 -7.39
C TYR A 51 -4.79 -9.27 -6.89
N PRO A 52 -5.23 -8.03 -7.19
CA PRO A 52 -4.58 -6.83 -6.69
C PRO A 52 -4.69 -6.80 -5.16
N ALA A 53 -3.55 -6.86 -4.48
CA ALA A 53 -3.48 -6.90 -3.03
C ALA A 53 -2.39 -5.94 -2.54
N PHE A 54 -2.52 -5.48 -1.30
CA PHE A 54 -1.55 -4.61 -0.65
C PHE A 54 -1.44 -4.96 0.83
N ILE A 55 -0.33 -4.59 1.45
CA ILE A 55 -0.08 -4.84 2.87
C ILE A 55 0.41 -3.57 3.56
N GLN A 56 -0.03 -3.37 4.80
CA GLN A 56 0.47 -2.29 5.66
C GLN A 56 1.91 -2.58 6.11
N ASP A 57 2.75 -1.56 6.16
CA ASP A 57 4.13 -1.68 6.61
C ASP A 57 4.20 -2.15 8.07
N PHE A 58 5.21 -2.96 8.36
CA PHE A 58 5.41 -3.47 9.71
C PHE A 58 5.72 -2.36 10.72
N HIS A 59 6.53 -1.36 10.35
CA HIS A 59 7.02 -0.31 11.25
C HIS A 59 6.21 0.98 11.20
N VAL A 60 5.55 1.27 10.06
CA VAL A 60 4.89 2.56 9.83
C VAL A 60 3.43 2.33 9.43
N ASP A 61 2.51 2.71 10.31
CA ASP A 61 1.08 2.46 10.09
C ASP A 61 0.51 3.24 8.90
N GLU A 62 1.10 4.39 8.58
CA GLU A 62 0.70 5.22 7.43
C GLU A 62 1.34 4.76 6.11
N LEU A 63 2.09 3.66 6.08
CA LEU A 63 2.80 3.20 4.89
C LEU A 63 2.24 1.88 4.40
N PHE A 64 2.02 1.77 3.09
CA PHE A 64 1.51 0.58 2.44
C PHE A 64 2.44 0.13 1.32
N ALA A 65 2.55 -1.19 1.14
CA ALA A 65 3.32 -1.82 0.09
C ALA A 65 2.39 -2.43 -0.95
N PHE A 66 2.60 -2.03 -2.20
CA PHE A 66 1.88 -2.49 -3.38
C PHE A 66 2.79 -3.32 -4.30
N PRO A 67 2.20 -4.16 -5.17
CA PRO A 67 2.92 -4.92 -6.17
C PRO A 67 3.81 -4.01 -7.05
N PRO A 68 4.93 -4.55 -7.56
CA PRO A 68 5.76 -3.82 -8.51
C PRO A 68 4.94 -3.45 -9.76
N GLY A 69 5.11 -2.21 -10.23
CA GLY A 69 4.44 -1.73 -11.45
C GLY A 69 3.09 -1.05 -11.21
N THR A 70 2.55 -1.05 -9.99
CA THR A 70 1.37 -0.25 -9.66
C THR A 70 1.64 1.23 -9.84
N GLN A 71 0.79 1.92 -10.61
CA GLN A 71 0.91 3.34 -10.92
C GLN A 71 -0.22 4.12 -10.28
N PHE A 72 0.13 5.08 -9.41
CA PHE A 72 -0.83 5.95 -8.74
C PHE A 72 -0.86 7.38 -9.30
N TYR A 73 -0.13 7.69 -10.38
CA TYR A 73 -0.04 9.06 -10.92
C TYR A 73 -1.40 9.68 -11.29
N ASN A 74 -2.34 8.84 -11.72
CA ASN A 74 -3.70 9.27 -12.05
C ASN A 74 -4.69 9.11 -10.90
N HIS A 75 -4.27 8.51 -9.79
CA HIS A 75 -5.12 8.24 -8.64
C HIS A 75 -5.61 9.55 -8.00
N PRO A 76 -6.91 9.69 -7.68
CA PRO A 76 -7.45 10.89 -7.06
C PRO A 76 -6.70 11.30 -5.79
N GLY A 77 -6.37 10.32 -4.94
CA GLY A 77 -5.58 10.54 -3.72
C GLY A 77 -4.18 11.08 -3.99
N TYR A 78 -3.55 10.75 -5.14
CA TYR A 78 -2.22 11.26 -5.47
C TYR A 78 -2.32 12.71 -5.94
N LYS A 79 -3.36 13.04 -6.72
CA LYS A 79 -3.63 14.40 -7.18
C LYS A 79 -4.04 15.35 -6.06
N SER A 80 -4.75 14.85 -5.04
CA SER A 80 -5.12 15.64 -3.86
C SER A 80 -3.99 15.77 -2.83
N GLY A 81 -2.90 15.01 -2.97
CA GLY A 81 -1.83 14.93 -1.98
C GLY A 81 -2.19 14.12 -0.72
N ALA A 82 -3.28 13.35 -0.76
CA ALA A 82 -3.67 12.41 0.29
C ALA A 82 -2.76 11.17 0.33
N ILE A 83 -2.17 10.78 -0.81
CA ILE A 83 -1.18 9.71 -0.89
C ILE A 83 0.11 10.21 -1.53
N VAL A 84 1.24 9.75 -1.00
CA VAL A 84 2.59 10.11 -1.43
C VAL A 84 3.33 8.85 -1.83
N LEU A 85 3.87 8.82 -3.05
CA LEU A 85 4.74 7.73 -3.49
C LEU A 85 6.12 7.92 -2.87
N GLN A 86 6.59 6.90 -2.16
CA GLN A 86 7.87 6.93 -1.48
C GLN A 86 8.68 5.70 -1.88
N ASP A 87 10.00 5.87 -2.04
CA ASP A 87 10.94 4.75 -2.07
C ASP A 87 11.42 4.47 -0.65
N LYS A 88 11.57 3.18 -0.33
CA LYS A 88 12.09 2.70 0.96
C LYS A 88 13.52 2.20 0.82
#